data_AF-A0A836QJF3-F1
#
_entry.id   AF-A0A836QJF3-F1
#
_cell.length_a   1.000
_cell.length_b   1.000
_cell.length_c   1.000
_cell.angle_alpha   90.00
_cell.angle_beta   90.00
_cell.angle_gamma   90.00
#
_symmetry.space_group_name_H-M   'P 1'
#
loop_
_entity.id
_entity.type
_entity.pdbx_description
1 polymer ?
#
loop_
_entity_poly.entity_id
_entity_poly.type
_entity_poly.pdbx_seq_one_letter_code
_entity_poly.pdbx_strand_id
1 'polypeptide(L)'
;HYRVRSDETGSACDRDEHPPPCAGIMPRRRSRGCSRSHREERTKRNGVYSVLVALLIGVGAFAIWESVAVQLEWAFGFGILLGVVIAITSFAMLSRRTAKRLESRFEQIQRQIQGGNTKLALKSLEEMLPLAKWQVLLKGQLHAQMGSLCFTTGDNAKALEYLEKASPRMSDGQLFLASLHYRKGDLAKTKQVLTTAIQHSKKQVILYNVYAWILNKEGDRDGAIDQLLRGLKVEKDNEATKDNLQRIQNGKKMNMKRFGMTWYGLQFEKLPASMRQGQQQMMARKGFRQKRRRR
;
A
#
# COMPACT_ATOMS: atom_id res chain seq x y z
N HIS A 1 51.41 52.93 17.16
CA HIS A 1 51.80 54.01 18.08
C HIS A 1 50.72 55.09 18.05
N TYR A 2 50.16 55.40 19.24
CA TYR A 2 49.45 56.60 19.74
C TYR A 2 48.43 57.33 18.83
N ARG A 3 47.11 57.43 19.09
CA ARG A 3 46.23 57.70 20.26
C ARG A 3 45.89 59.20 20.46
N VAL A 4 44.58 59.46 20.67
CA VAL A 4 43.88 60.55 21.43
C VAL A 4 43.25 61.66 20.55
N ARG A 5 41.99 62.17 20.72
CA ARG A 5 40.75 61.88 21.52
C ARG A 5 39.69 62.97 21.21
N SER A 6 38.40 62.68 21.51
CA SER A 6 37.29 63.60 21.96
C SER A 6 36.77 64.68 20.99
N ASP A 7 35.49 65.06 20.87
CA ASP A 7 34.21 64.72 21.54
C ASP A 7 33.04 65.35 20.72
N GLU A 8 31.80 64.87 20.95
CA GLU A 8 30.49 65.60 20.86
C GLU A 8 30.00 66.10 19.46
N THR A 9 28.76 66.01 18.97
CA THR A 9 27.38 65.96 19.53
C THR A 9 26.35 65.67 18.40
N GLY A 10 25.18 65.13 18.75
CA GLY A 10 23.91 65.21 17.98
C GLY A 10 23.67 64.11 16.92
N SER A 11 22.54 63.44 16.80
CA SER A 11 21.20 63.62 17.35
C SER A 11 20.45 62.28 17.19
N ALA A 12 19.93 61.73 18.28
CA ALA A 12 18.96 60.65 18.28
C ALA A 12 17.98 60.90 19.44
N CYS A 13 16.71 60.63 19.17
CA CYS A 13 15.57 60.53 20.09
C CYS A 13 14.80 61.83 20.43
N ASP A 14 13.61 61.92 19.84
CA ASP A 14 12.35 62.44 20.41
C ASP A 14 11.25 61.73 19.58
N ARG A 15 10.11 61.24 20.04
CA ARG A 15 9.42 61.08 21.33
C ARG A 15 8.21 60.16 20.98
N ASP A 16 7.74 59.20 21.76
CA ASP A 16 6.72 59.42 22.79
C ASP A 16 6.43 58.13 23.60
N GLU A 17 6.20 58.35 24.89
CA GLU A 17 5.97 57.41 25.97
C GLU A 17 4.48 56.95 26.11
N HIS A 18 4.32 55.86 26.87
CA HIS A 18 3.15 55.03 27.28
C HIS A 18 1.97 55.77 28.01
N PRO A 19 0.86 55.15 28.53
CA PRO A 19 0.52 53.72 28.82
C PRO A 19 -0.98 53.25 28.60
N PRO A 20 -1.36 51.97 28.94
CA PRO A 20 -2.71 51.37 28.84
C PRO A 20 -3.52 51.45 30.17
N PRO A 21 -4.84 51.08 30.30
CA PRO A 21 -5.35 49.69 30.48
C PRO A 21 -6.83 49.45 30.02
N CYS A 22 -7.33 48.22 29.79
CA CYS A 22 -8.18 47.40 30.70
C CYS A 22 -8.82 46.29 29.84
N ALA A 23 -8.63 45.00 30.13
CA ALA A 23 -9.40 44.16 31.07
C ALA A 23 -10.83 43.81 30.57
N GLY A 24 -11.01 42.53 30.21
CA GLY A 24 -12.30 41.87 29.94
C GLY A 24 -12.05 40.39 29.58
N ILE A 25 -11.74 39.53 30.56
CA ILE A 25 -12.67 38.59 31.24
C ILE A 25 -13.40 37.64 30.25
N MET A 26 -12.79 36.45 30.05
CA MET A 26 -13.35 35.07 30.01
C MET A 26 -14.53 34.70 29.05
N PRO A 27 -14.74 33.41 28.67
CA PRO A 27 -14.33 32.20 29.40
C PRO A 27 -13.72 31.03 28.60
N ARG A 28 -12.96 30.24 29.36
CA ARG A 28 -12.75 28.80 29.19
C ARG A 28 -14.06 28.07 28.85
N ARG A 29 -14.10 27.34 27.73
CA ARG A 29 -15.01 26.19 27.59
C ARG A 29 -14.26 24.91 27.95
N ARG A 30 -14.45 24.45 29.19
CA ARG A 30 -14.22 23.07 29.61
C ARG A 30 -15.51 22.27 29.34
N SER A 31 -15.31 21.11 28.71
CA SER A 31 -16.12 19.89 28.79
C SER A 31 -17.65 19.97 28.63
N ARG A 32 -18.13 19.44 27.50
CA ARG A 32 -19.21 18.44 27.53
C ARG A 32 -18.79 17.24 26.70
N GLY A 33 -18.54 16.13 27.40
CA GLY A 33 -18.59 14.83 26.80
C GLY A 33 -20.01 14.58 26.27
N CYS A 34 -20.07 14.01 25.07
CA CYS A 34 -21.16 13.12 24.70
C CYS A 34 -20.57 12.04 23.80
N SER A 35 -19.96 11.07 24.47
CA SER A 35 -20.30 9.66 24.33
C SER A 35 -21.10 9.30 23.07
N ARG A 36 -20.40 8.98 21.99
CA ARG A 36 -20.84 7.86 21.13
C ARG A 36 -19.77 6.79 21.18
N SER A 37 -19.67 6.21 22.38
CA SER A 37 -19.25 4.84 22.59
C SER A 37 -19.99 3.93 21.62
N HIS A 38 -19.25 3.01 21.02
CA HIS A 38 -19.76 1.73 20.54
C HIS A 38 -21.09 1.78 19.78
N ARG A 39 -21.06 2.26 18.52
CA ARG A 39 -21.86 1.55 17.53
C ARG A 39 -21.02 0.35 17.11
N GLU A 40 -21.21 -0.69 17.91
CA GLU A 40 -20.81 -2.08 17.71
C GLU A 40 -20.25 -2.35 16.33
N GLU A 41 -19.01 -2.83 16.35
CA GLU A 41 -18.49 -3.80 15.41
C GLU A 41 -19.57 -4.83 15.09
N ARG A 42 -20.40 -4.52 14.10
CA ARG A 42 -21.08 -5.54 13.33
C ARG A 42 -19.95 -6.18 12.53
N THR A 43 -19.24 -7.10 13.19
CA THR A 43 -18.20 -7.96 12.65
C THR A 43 -18.69 -8.39 11.28
N LYS A 44 -18.15 -7.71 10.26
CA LYS A 44 -18.45 -7.97 8.87
C LYS A 44 -18.13 -9.43 8.70
N ARG A 45 -19.17 -10.25 8.50
CA ARG A 45 -19.06 -11.64 8.09
C ARG A 45 -18.43 -11.62 6.69
N ASN A 46 -17.13 -11.35 6.63
CA ASN A 46 -16.27 -11.45 5.46
C ASN A 46 -15.96 -12.94 5.25
N GLY A 47 -16.99 -13.79 5.36
CA GLY A 47 -16.90 -15.18 5.00
C GLY A 47 -16.72 -15.21 3.50
N VAL A 48 -15.57 -15.69 3.06
CA VAL A 48 -15.34 -15.92 1.63
C VAL A 48 -16.33 -17.00 1.23
N TYR A 49 -17.32 -16.64 0.42
CA TYR A 49 -18.44 -17.54 0.10
C TYR A 49 -17.94 -18.87 -0.48
N SER A 50 -16.82 -18.86 -1.20
CA SER A 50 -16.21 -20.09 -1.72
C SER A 50 -15.69 -21.04 -0.65
N VAL A 51 -15.13 -20.52 0.45
CA VAL A 51 -14.68 -21.34 1.59
C VAL A 51 -15.87 -21.93 2.32
N LEU A 52 -16.93 -21.14 2.54
CA LEU A 52 -18.15 -21.60 3.21
C LEU A 52 -18.85 -22.69 2.40
N VAL A 53 -19.03 -22.49 1.09
CA VAL A 53 -19.65 -23.48 0.20
C VAL A 53 -18.81 -24.76 0.17
N ALA A 54 -17.49 -24.66 0.08
CA ALA A 54 -16.62 -25.84 0.08
C ALA A 54 -16.66 -26.63 1.40
N LEU A 55 -16.70 -25.94 2.54
CA LEU A 55 -16.85 -26.60 3.85
C LEU A 55 -18.19 -27.31 3.97
N LEU A 56 -19.29 -26.69 3.52
CA LEU A 56 -20.61 -27.32 3.53
C LEU A 56 -20.66 -28.57 2.64
N ILE A 57 -20.03 -28.54 1.46
CA ILE A 57 -19.92 -29.71 0.58
C ILE A 57 -19.09 -30.82 1.27
N GLY A 58 -17.99 -30.46 1.93
CA GLY A 58 -17.15 -31.41 2.67
C GLY A 58 -17.88 -32.11 3.81
N VAL A 59 -18.60 -31.33 4.64
CA VAL A 59 -19.42 -31.85 5.74
C VAL A 59 -20.55 -32.73 5.22
N GLY A 60 -21.20 -32.33 4.13
CA GLY A 60 -22.24 -33.14 3.48
C GLY A 60 -21.69 -34.48 2.97
N ALA A 61 -20.52 -34.47 2.32
CA ALA A 61 -19.89 -35.70 1.84
C ALA A 61 -19.46 -36.63 2.98
N PHE A 62 -18.98 -36.07 4.09
CA PHE A 62 -18.68 -36.82 5.31
C PHE A 62 -19.93 -37.50 5.88
N ALA A 63 -21.02 -36.74 6.06
CA ALA A 63 -22.28 -37.27 6.60
C ALA A 63 -22.88 -38.38 5.73
N ILE A 64 -22.80 -38.24 4.40
CA ILE A 64 -23.25 -39.28 3.45
C ILE A 64 -22.39 -40.53 3.59
N TRP A 65 -21.07 -40.39 3.65
CA TRP A 65 -20.16 -41.52 3.84
C TRP A 65 -20.42 -42.27 5.15
N GLU A 66 -20.58 -41.54 6.25
CA GLU A 66 -20.87 -42.11 7.57
C GLU A 66 -22.21 -42.85 7.58
N SER A 67 -23.24 -42.32 6.89
CA SER A 67 -24.55 -42.98 6.80
C SER A 67 -24.55 -44.30 6.01
N VAL A 68 -23.60 -44.48 5.08
CA VAL A 68 -23.47 -45.68 4.24
C VAL A 68 -22.49 -46.69 4.82
N ALA A 69 -21.45 -46.23 5.51
CA ALA A 69 -20.35 -47.06 5.99
C ALA A 69 -20.49 -47.51 7.46
N VAL A 70 -21.69 -47.41 8.05
CA VAL A 70 -22.01 -47.73 9.46
C VAL A 70 -21.56 -49.14 9.90
N GLN A 71 -21.36 -50.07 8.96
CA GLN A 71 -20.96 -51.46 9.25
C GLN A 71 -19.43 -51.71 9.25
N LEU A 72 -18.60 -50.70 8.96
CA LEU A 72 -17.15 -50.82 8.91
C LEU A 72 -16.50 -50.00 10.05
N GLU A 73 -15.93 -50.68 11.05
CA GLU A 73 -15.33 -50.05 12.24
C GLU A 73 -14.16 -49.09 11.91
N TRP A 74 -13.52 -49.23 10.75
CA TRP A 74 -12.44 -48.36 10.26
C TRP A 74 -12.93 -47.18 9.39
N ALA A 75 -14.24 -47.08 9.14
CA ALA A 75 -14.79 -46.15 8.14
C ALA A 75 -14.77 -44.67 8.55
N PHE A 76 -14.74 -44.37 9.85
CA PHE A 76 -14.80 -43.00 10.36
C PHE A 76 -13.56 -42.17 9.92
N GLY A 77 -12.36 -42.74 10.04
CA GLY A 77 -11.12 -42.07 9.64
C GLY A 77 -11.05 -41.82 8.13
N PHE A 78 -11.51 -42.78 7.32
CA PHE A 78 -11.61 -42.62 5.86
C PHE A 78 -12.66 -41.57 5.46
N GLY A 79 -13.77 -41.46 6.20
CA GLY A 79 -14.80 -40.45 5.96
C GLY A 79 -14.26 -39.03 6.12
N ILE A 80 -13.49 -38.75 7.17
CA ILE A 80 -12.90 -37.42 7.40
C ILE A 80 -11.94 -37.08 6.25
N LEU A 81 -11.06 -38.01 5.87
CA LEU A 81 -10.14 -37.80 4.75
C LEU A 81 -10.90 -37.53 3.45
N LEU A 82 -11.93 -38.31 3.14
CA LEU A 82 -12.76 -38.15 1.94
C LEU A 82 -13.49 -36.79 1.94
N GLY A 83 -14.09 -36.39 3.06
CA GLY A 83 -14.77 -35.10 3.22
C GLY A 83 -13.82 -33.92 3.03
N VAL A 84 -12.61 -33.99 3.59
CA VAL A 84 -11.57 -32.96 3.41
C VAL A 84 -11.11 -32.88 1.95
N VAL A 85 -10.87 -34.02 1.29
CA VAL A 85 -10.47 -34.07 -0.12
C VAL A 85 -11.56 -33.47 -1.02
N ILE A 86 -12.82 -33.81 -0.78
CA ILE A 86 -13.96 -33.27 -1.53
C ILE A 86 -14.12 -31.77 -1.28
N ALA A 87 -13.94 -31.30 -0.03
CA ALA A 87 -13.97 -29.88 0.29
C ALA A 87 -12.87 -29.10 -0.44
N ILE A 88 -11.62 -29.60 -0.39
CA ILE A 88 -10.46 -28.97 -1.06
C ILE A 88 -10.67 -28.94 -2.57
N THR A 89 -11.13 -30.04 -3.17
CA THR A 89 -11.38 -30.14 -4.62
C THR A 89 -12.51 -29.19 -5.04
N SER A 90 -13.62 -29.17 -4.29
CA SER A 90 -14.73 -28.25 -4.53
C SER A 90 -14.30 -26.78 -4.42
N PHE A 91 -13.51 -26.45 -3.40
CA PHE A 91 -12.93 -25.12 -3.23
C PHE A 91 -12.03 -24.75 -4.43
N ALA A 92 -11.13 -25.64 -4.83
CA ALA A 92 -10.21 -25.41 -5.94
C ALA A 92 -10.97 -25.19 -7.26
N MET A 93 -12.03 -25.95 -7.53
CA MET A 93 -12.88 -25.76 -8.71
C MET A 93 -13.64 -24.43 -8.68
N LEU A 94 -14.25 -24.08 -7.53
CA LEU A 94 -14.98 -22.82 -7.38
C LEU A 94 -14.06 -21.60 -7.47
N SER A 95 -12.86 -21.70 -6.89
CA SER A 95 -11.80 -20.70 -6.98
C SER A 95 -11.33 -20.50 -8.42
N ARG A 96 -10.99 -21.58 -9.15
CA ARG A 96 -10.60 -21.53 -10.57
C ARG A 96 -11.70 -20.92 -11.45
N ARG A 97 -12.97 -21.25 -11.21
CA ARG A 97 -14.11 -20.70 -11.97
C ARG A 97 -14.27 -19.20 -11.75
N THR A 98 -14.08 -18.74 -10.53
CA THR A 98 -14.15 -17.31 -10.17
C THR A 98 -12.96 -16.55 -10.74
N ALA A 99 -11.76 -17.15 -10.67
CA ALA A 99 -10.53 -16.58 -11.22
C ALA A 99 -10.63 -16.34 -12.73
N LYS A 100 -11.12 -17.32 -13.50
CA LYS A 100 -11.32 -17.15 -14.97
C LYS A 100 -12.28 -16.01 -15.31
N ARG A 101 -13.33 -15.79 -14.50
CA ARG A 101 -14.26 -14.67 -14.68
C ARG A 101 -13.62 -13.32 -14.37
N LEU A 102 -12.70 -13.29 -13.39
CA LEU A 102 -11.98 -12.09 -12.99
C LEU A 102 -10.86 -11.74 -13.96
N GLU A 103 -10.17 -12.73 -14.51
CA GLU A 103 -9.06 -12.56 -15.44
C GLU A 103 -9.45 -11.67 -16.64
N SER A 104 -10.57 -11.99 -17.30
CA SER A 104 -11.08 -11.18 -18.42
C SER A 104 -11.39 -9.73 -18.01
N ARG A 105 -11.88 -9.50 -16.78
CA ARG A 105 -12.15 -8.15 -16.28
C ARG A 105 -10.85 -7.40 -15.95
N PHE A 106 -9.87 -8.08 -15.37
CA PHE A 106 -8.56 -7.51 -15.10
C PHE A 106 -7.82 -7.15 -16.38
N GLU A 107 -7.90 -7.96 -17.44
CA GLU A 107 -7.33 -7.60 -18.74
C GLU A 107 -7.95 -6.32 -19.30
N GLN A 108 -9.28 -6.17 -19.20
CA GLN A 108 -9.97 -4.95 -19.65
C GLN A 108 -9.52 -3.74 -18.84
N ILE A 109 -9.41 -3.87 -17.52
CA ILE A 109 -8.91 -2.80 -16.64
C ILE A 109 -7.46 -2.44 -16.99
N GLN A 110 -6.61 -3.44 -17.22
CA GLN A 110 -5.23 -3.20 -17.62
C GLN A 110 -5.16 -2.47 -18.96
N ARG A 111 -6.02 -2.79 -19.92
CA ARG A 111 -6.13 -2.05 -21.19
C ARG A 111 -6.63 -0.62 -20.97
N GLN A 112 -7.58 -0.39 -20.07
CA GLN A 112 -8.04 0.95 -19.71
C GLN A 112 -6.93 1.78 -19.05
N ILE A 113 -6.17 1.19 -18.13
CA ILE A 113 -5.00 1.84 -17.48
C ILE A 113 -3.94 2.18 -18.54
N GLN A 114 -3.60 1.23 -19.44
CA GLN A 114 -2.66 1.49 -20.54
C GLN A 114 -3.16 2.56 -21.50
N GLY A 115 -4.47 2.66 -21.70
CA GLY A 115 -5.11 3.68 -22.52
C GLY A 115 -5.24 5.04 -21.84
N GLY A 116 -4.75 5.20 -20.60
CA GLY A 116 -4.87 6.44 -19.83
C GLY A 116 -6.28 6.74 -19.31
N ASN A 117 -7.23 5.82 -19.50
CA ASN A 117 -8.63 5.95 -19.10
C ASN A 117 -8.83 5.65 -17.60
N THR A 118 -8.12 6.40 -16.76
CA THR A 118 -8.06 6.20 -15.30
C THR A 118 -9.43 6.18 -14.63
N LYS A 119 -10.35 7.08 -15.02
CA LYS A 119 -11.71 7.13 -14.45
C LYS A 119 -12.50 5.85 -14.75
N LEU A 120 -12.39 5.35 -15.98
CA LEU A 120 -13.05 4.09 -16.37
C LEU A 120 -12.44 2.90 -15.64
N ALA A 121 -11.11 2.85 -15.53
CA ALA A 121 -10.41 1.82 -14.76
C ALA A 121 -10.83 1.79 -13.29
N LEU A 122 -10.96 2.95 -12.64
CA LEU A 122 -11.47 3.05 -11.26
C LEU A 122 -12.90 2.51 -11.15
N LYS A 123 -13.80 2.92 -12.04
CA LYS A 123 -15.18 2.42 -12.04
C LYS A 123 -15.24 0.90 -12.24
N SER A 124 -14.46 0.36 -13.18
CA SER A 124 -14.38 -1.08 -13.42
C SER A 124 -13.79 -1.85 -12.22
N LEU A 125 -12.85 -1.26 -11.47
CA LEU A 125 -12.34 -1.84 -10.21
C LEU A 125 -13.41 -1.81 -9.10
N GLU A 126 -14.16 -0.73 -8.96
CA GLU A 126 -15.25 -0.59 -8.00
C GLU A 126 -16.38 -1.60 -8.26
N GLU A 127 -16.75 -1.81 -9.52
CA GLU A 127 -17.74 -2.82 -9.94
C GLU A 127 -17.34 -4.26 -9.59
N MET A 128 -16.04 -4.52 -9.33
CA MET A 128 -15.56 -5.84 -8.89
C MET A 128 -15.55 -6.02 -7.37
N LEU A 129 -15.74 -4.96 -6.56
CA LEU A 129 -15.76 -5.07 -5.10
C LEU A 129 -16.83 -6.06 -4.57
N PRO A 130 -18.04 -6.17 -5.16
CA PRO A 130 -19.01 -7.20 -4.76
C PRO A 130 -18.50 -8.63 -5.02
N LEU A 131 -17.74 -8.83 -6.09
CA LEU A 131 -17.13 -10.12 -6.44
C LEU A 131 -16.02 -10.50 -5.47
N ALA A 132 -15.37 -9.51 -4.83
CA ALA A 132 -14.33 -9.75 -3.84
C ALA A 132 -14.81 -10.52 -2.59
N LYS A 133 -16.13 -10.66 -2.39
CA LYS A 133 -16.69 -11.54 -1.35
C LYS A 133 -16.50 -13.04 -1.66
N TRP A 134 -16.24 -13.39 -2.92
CA TRP A 134 -16.06 -14.78 -3.37
C TRP A 134 -14.61 -15.25 -3.33
N GLN A 135 -13.65 -14.33 -3.27
CA GLN A 135 -12.22 -14.66 -3.33
C GLN A 135 -11.46 -14.05 -2.16
N VAL A 136 -10.69 -14.90 -1.47
CA VAL A 136 -9.81 -14.48 -0.37
C VAL A 136 -8.79 -13.45 -0.88
N LEU A 137 -8.46 -12.45 -0.06
CA LEU A 137 -7.49 -11.37 -0.34
C LEU A 137 -7.83 -10.41 -1.51
N LEU A 138 -8.79 -10.74 -2.39
CA LEU A 138 -9.08 -9.95 -3.58
C LEU A 138 -9.49 -8.52 -3.23
N LYS A 139 -10.30 -8.32 -2.20
CA LYS A 139 -10.77 -7.00 -1.79
C LYS A 139 -9.61 -6.05 -1.47
N GLY A 140 -8.64 -6.53 -0.69
CA GLY A 140 -7.47 -5.74 -0.32
C GLY A 140 -6.55 -5.46 -1.52
N GLN A 141 -6.49 -6.37 -2.49
CA GLN A 141 -5.77 -6.15 -3.75
C GLN A 141 -6.45 -5.10 -4.63
N LEU A 142 -7.78 -5.12 -4.76
CA LEU A 142 -8.53 -4.13 -5.52
C LEU A 142 -8.34 -2.73 -4.93
N HIS A 143 -8.43 -2.60 -3.60
CA HIS A 143 -8.14 -1.35 -2.92
C HIS A 143 -6.70 -0.85 -3.14
N ALA A 144 -5.71 -1.74 -3.14
CA ALA A 144 -4.33 -1.38 -3.47
C ALA A 144 -4.19 -0.81 -4.89
N GLN A 145 -4.86 -1.43 -5.88
CA GLN A 145 -4.81 -0.97 -7.27
C GLN A 145 -5.54 0.35 -7.48
N MET A 146 -6.74 0.52 -6.91
CA MET A 146 -7.48 1.79 -6.96
C MET A 146 -6.66 2.92 -6.31
N GLY A 147 -6.06 2.64 -5.15
CA GLY A 147 -5.22 3.59 -4.43
C GLY A 147 -3.96 3.99 -5.20
N SER A 148 -3.25 3.03 -5.79
CA SER A 148 -2.09 3.27 -6.65
C SER A 148 -2.43 4.11 -7.88
N LEU A 149 -3.61 3.86 -8.48
CA LEU A 149 -4.09 4.61 -9.63
C LEU A 149 -4.40 6.06 -9.26
N CYS A 150 -5.14 6.29 -8.15
CA CYS A 150 -5.38 7.61 -7.61
C CYS A 150 -4.07 8.35 -7.28
N PHE A 151 -3.11 7.67 -6.65
CA PHE A 151 -1.78 8.21 -6.31
C PHE A 151 -1.04 8.69 -7.55
N THR A 152 -1.01 7.86 -8.60
CA THR A 152 -0.31 8.18 -9.85
C THR A 152 -0.96 9.37 -10.57
N THR A 153 -2.29 9.51 -10.47
CA THR A 153 -3.00 10.68 -11.02
C THR A 153 -2.95 11.94 -10.15
N GLY A 154 -2.34 11.87 -8.97
CA GLY A 154 -2.20 13.00 -8.04
C GLY A 154 -3.37 13.22 -7.07
N ASP A 155 -4.42 12.39 -7.11
CA ASP A 155 -5.52 12.43 -6.15
C ASP A 155 -5.12 11.72 -4.85
N ASN A 156 -4.25 12.37 -4.08
CA ASN A 156 -3.65 11.83 -2.85
C ASN A 156 -4.69 11.56 -1.74
N ALA A 157 -5.81 12.29 -1.75
CA ALA A 157 -6.87 12.12 -0.77
C ALA A 157 -7.60 10.78 -0.96
N LYS A 158 -8.06 10.50 -2.19
CA LYS A 158 -8.67 9.20 -2.51
C LYS A 158 -7.66 8.06 -2.47
N ALA A 159 -6.42 8.32 -2.87
CA ALA A 159 -5.35 7.33 -2.77
C ALA A 159 -5.21 6.85 -1.32
N LEU A 160 -5.16 7.76 -0.35
CA LEU A 160 -5.08 7.39 1.06
C LEU A 160 -6.28 6.54 1.50
N GLU A 161 -7.51 6.97 1.16
CA GLU A 161 -8.73 6.26 1.56
C GLU A 161 -8.76 4.82 1.04
N TYR A 162 -8.31 4.61 -0.21
CA TYR A 162 -8.23 3.27 -0.79
C TYR A 162 -7.06 2.47 -0.23
N LEU A 163 -5.89 3.06 -0.07
CA LEU A 163 -4.69 2.36 0.41
C LEU A 163 -4.80 1.95 1.88
N GLU A 164 -5.47 2.71 2.74
CA GLU A 164 -5.77 2.31 4.13
C GLU A 164 -6.67 1.07 4.20
N LYS A 165 -7.54 0.86 3.20
CA LYS A 165 -8.39 -0.34 3.07
C LYS A 165 -7.67 -1.50 2.36
N ALA A 166 -6.47 -1.27 1.85
CA ALA A 166 -5.70 -2.28 1.13
C ALA A 166 -5.17 -3.36 2.06
N SER A 167 -4.89 -4.54 1.50
CA SER A 167 -4.28 -5.62 2.29
C SER A 167 -2.82 -5.28 2.61
N PRO A 168 -2.35 -5.49 3.85
CA PRO A 168 -0.94 -5.37 4.22
C PRO A 168 0.00 -6.27 3.41
N ARG A 169 -0.53 -7.35 2.83
CA ARG A 169 0.23 -8.27 1.95
C ARG A 169 0.57 -7.65 0.59
N MET A 170 -0.11 -6.57 0.19
CA MET A 170 0.17 -5.88 -1.07
C MET A 170 1.34 -4.90 -0.87
N SER A 171 2.56 -5.37 -1.04
CA SER A 171 3.79 -4.59 -0.79
C SER A 171 3.80 -3.25 -1.55
N ASP A 172 3.41 -3.25 -2.82
CA ASP A 172 3.39 -2.02 -3.63
C ASP A 172 2.38 -1.01 -3.09
N GLY A 173 1.17 -1.48 -2.72
CA GLY A 173 0.15 -0.64 -2.08
C GLY A 173 0.66 -0.02 -0.78
N GLN A 174 1.35 -0.80 0.04
CA GLN A 174 1.92 -0.31 1.29
C GLN A 174 3.07 0.68 1.07
N LEU A 175 3.87 0.53 0.01
CA LEU A 175 4.88 1.52 -0.37
C LEU A 175 4.24 2.87 -0.75
N PHE A 176 3.15 2.87 -1.52
CA PHE A 176 2.40 4.09 -1.82
C PHE A 176 1.76 4.70 -0.57
N LEU A 177 1.25 3.87 0.35
CA LEU A 177 0.69 4.35 1.61
C LEU A 177 1.77 5.02 2.48
N ALA A 178 2.93 4.37 2.59
CA ALA A 178 4.09 4.91 3.29
C ALA A 178 4.57 6.22 2.67
N SER A 179 4.63 6.32 1.33
CA SER A 179 5.04 7.55 0.66
C SER A 179 4.05 8.70 0.88
N LEU A 180 2.74 8.42 0.93
CA LEU A 180 1.72 9.41 1.28
C LEU A 180 1.87 9.94 2.71
N HIS A 181 2.05 9.05 3.69
CA HIS A 181 2.26 9.47 5.08
C HIS A 181 3.56 10.26 5.24
N TYR A 182 4.63 9.82 4.57
CA TYR A 182 5.92 10.49 4.63
C TYR A 182 5.84 11.91 4.04
N ARG A 183 5.18 12.07 2.89
CA ARG A 183 4.96 13.39 2.27
C ARG A 183 4.09 14.33 3.13
N LYS A 184 3.26 13.78 4.01
CA LYS A 184 2.48 14.54 4.99
C LYS A 184 3.28 14.89 6.26
N GLY A 185 4.54 14.47 6.37
CA GLY A 185 5.38 14.65 7.56
C GLY A 185 5.07 13.66 8.69
N ASP A 186 4.24 12.64 8.46
CA ASP A 186 3.88 11.64 9.47
C ASP A 186 4.87 10.46 9.44
N LEU A 187 6.06 10.69 9.99
CA LEU A 187 7.13 9.69 10.04
C LEU A 187 6.72 8.48 10.89
N ALA A 188 5.99 8.69 11.98
CA ALA A 188 5.53 7.60 12.85
C ALA A 188 4.64 6.61 12.10
N LYS A 189 3.61 7.10 11.39
CA LYS A 189 2.76 6.22 10.56
C LYS A 189 3.53 5.60 9.40
N THR A 190 4.46 6.34 8.79
CA THR A 190 5.33 5.79 7.74
C THR A 190 6.10 4.56 8.23
N LYS A 191 6.75 4.66 9.40
CA LYS A 191 7.47 3.54 10.03
C LYS A 191 6.53 2.38 10.35
N GLN A 192 5.33 2.66 10.87
CA GLN A 192 4.32 1.63 11.19
C GLN A 192 3.86 0.87 9.94
N VAL A 193 3.53 1.59 8.86
CA VAL A 193 3.09 1.01 7.57
C VAL A 193 4.18 0.11 7.00
N LEU A 194 5.42 0.59 6.91
CA LEU A 194 6.54 -0.19 6.38
C LEU A 194 6.86 -1.41 7.24
N THR A 195 6.81 -1.28 8.56
CA THR A 195 7.03 -2.41 9.48
C THR A 195 5.96 -3.48 9.29
N THR A 196 4.69 -3.08 9.19
CA THR A 196 3.56 -3.99 8.96
C THR A 196 3.68 -4.67 7.58
N ALA A 197 4.04 -3.91 6.54
CA ALA A 197 4.25 -4.45 5.20
C ALA A 197 5.36 -5.50 5.19
N ILE A 198 6.49 -5.25 5.87
CA ILE A 198 7.60 -6.19 6.01
C ILE A 198 7.15 -7.48 6.71
N GLN A 199 6.33 -7.38 7.76
CA GLN A 199 5.82 -8.56 8.47
C GLN A 199 5.01 -9.49 7.55
N HIS A 200 4.19 -8.90 6.66
CA HIS A 200 3.34 -9.65 5.74
C HIS A 200 4.01 -10.06 4.43
N SER A 201 5.04 -9.33 4.01
CA SER A 201 5.73 -9.49 2.71
C SER A 201 7.24 -9.52 2.90
N LYS A 202 7.73 -10.39 3.80
CA LYS A 202 9.13 -10.48 4.24
C LYS A 202 10.15 -10.58 3.11
N LYS A 203 9.80 -11.22 1.99
CA LYS A 203 10.66 -11.44 0.82
C LYS A 203 10.80 -10.22 -0.09
N GLN A 204 10.02 -9.17 0.13
CA GLN A 204 10.04 -7.99 -0.74
C GLN A 204 11.15 -7.03 -0.30
N VAL A 205 12.34 -7.21 -0.87
CA VAL A 205 13.56 -6.47 -0.50
C VAL A 205 13.43 -4.95 -0.64
N ILE A 206 12.63 -4.48 -1.59
CA ILE A 206 12.36 -3.05 -1.78
C ILE A 206 11.73 -2.40 -0.55
N LEU A 207 10.94 -3.12 0.26
CA LEU A 207 10.35 -2.57 1.49
C LEU A 207 11.44 -2.13 2.48
N TYR A 208 12.46 -2.97 2.66
CA TYR A 208 13.60 -2.67 3.52
C TYR A 208 14.42 -1.50 2.98
N ASN A 209 14.66 -1.46 1.67
CA ASN A 209 15.45 -0.39 1.05
C ASN A 209 14.72 0.95 1.08
N VAL A 210 13.41 0.99 0.84
CA VAL A 210 12.61 2.22 0.97
C VAL A 210 12.56 2.67 2.42
N TYR A 211 12.42 1.74 3.38
CA TYR A 211 12.45 2.07 4.80
C TYR A 211 13.82 2.65 5.19
N ALA A 212 14.92 1.98 4.82
CA ALA A 212 16.27 2.49 5.04
C ALA A 212 16.49 3.86 4.41
N TRP A 213 15.98 4.08 3.19
CA TRP A 213 16.09 5.37 2.51
C TRP A 213 15.40 6.49 3.27
N ILE A 214 14.19 6.24 3.78
CA ILE A 214 13.46 7.22 4.59
C ILE A 214 14.22 7.50 5.89
N LEU A 215 14.68 6.47 6.61
CA LEU A 215 15.45 6.65 7.85
C LEU A 215 16.72 7.46 7.64
N ASN A 216 17.51 7.11 6.62
CA ASN A 216 18.74 7.81 6.29
C ASN A 216 18.49 9.27 5.90
N LYS A 217 17.37 9.56 5.23
CA LYS A 217 16.96 10.92 4.87
C LYS A 217 16.57 11.76 6.09
N GLU A 218 15.98 11.14 7.10
CA GLU A 218 15.65 11.76 8.40
C GLU A 218 16.86 11.81 9.36
N GLY A 219 18.05 11.36 8.93
CA GLY A 219 19.28 11.37 9.73
C GLY A 219 19.49 10.13 10.61
N ASP A 220 18.55 9.18 10.62
CA ASP A 220 18.66 7.91 11.34
C ASP A 220 19.48 6.89 10.52
N ARG A 221 20.80 7.12 10.49
CA ARG A 221 21.75 6.29 9.72
C ARG A 221 21.82 4.86 10.25
N ASP A 222 21.85 4.69 11.56
CA ASP A 222 21.98 3.37 12.19
C ASP A 222 20.72 2.53 11.96
N GLY A 223 19.53 3.13 12.10
CA GLY A 223 18.28 2.49 11.73
C GLY A 223 18.22 2.11 10.26
N ALA A 224 18.76 2.94 9.37
CA ALA A 224 18.85 2.62 7.95
C ALA A 224 19.74 1.39 7.68
N ILE A 225 20.92 1.32 8.33
CA ILE A 225 21.81 0.16 8.24
C ILE A 225 21.12 -1.11 8.75
N ASP A 226 20.42 -1.05 9.89
CA ASP A 226 19.66 -2.20 10.42
C ASP A 226 18.63 -2.71 9.41
N GLN A 227 17.84 -1.81 8.80
CA GLN A 227 16.85 -2.23 7.80
C GLN A 227 17.49 -2.91 6.59
N LEU A 228 18.63 -2.41 6.09
CA LEU A 228 19.34 -3.04 4.97
C LEU A 228 19.90 -4.42 5.35
N LEU A 229 20.48 -4.56 6.54
CA LEU A 229 20.96 -5.84 7.05
C LEU A 229 19.81 -6.85 7.20
N ARG A 230 18.64 -6.41 7.66
CA ARG A 230 17.42 -7.23 7.70
C ARG A 230 16.96 -7.65 6.30
N GLY A 231 17.05 -6.76 5.30
CA GLY A 231 16.80 -7.10 3.91
C GLY A 231 17.75 -8.18 3.39
N LEU A 232 19.05 -8.05 3.65
CA LEU A 232 20.07 -9.03 3.26
C LEU A 232 19.94 -10.37 4.00
N LYS A 233 19.38 -10.40 5.22
CA LYS A 233 19.06 -11.67 5.89
C LYS A 233 18.01 -12.48 5.13
N VAL A 234 17.08 -11.81 4.43
CA VAL A 234 16.04 -12.47 3.65
C VAL A 234 16.52 -12.81 2.24
N GLU A 235 17.24 -11.89 1.59
CA GLU A 235 17.80 -12.07 0.26
C GLU A 235 19.28 -11.64 0.26
N LYS A 236 20.16 -12.60 0.55
CA LYS A 236 21.60 -12.37 0.75
C LYS A 236 22.30 -11.83 -0.49
N ASP A 237 21.84 -12.23 -1.67
CA ASP A 237 22.47 -11.91 -2.96
C ASP A 237 21.86 -10.69 -3.64
N ASN A 238 21.05 -9.91 -2.92
CA ASN A 238 20.46 -8.71 -3.51
C ASN A 238 21.50 -7.60 -3.68
N GLU A 239 22.03 -7.48 -4.90
CA GLU A 239 23.08 -6.53 -5.27
C GLU A 239 22.70 -5.05 -5.05
N ALA A 240 21.42 -4.70 -5.18
CA ALA A 240 20.96 -3.34 -4.89
C ALA A 240 21.06 -3.00 -3.39
N THR A 241 20.74 -3.96 -2.53
CA THR A 241 20.79 -3.78 -1.07
C THR A 241 22.23 -3.76 -0.56
N LYS A 242 23.13 -4.60 -1.10
CA LYS A 242 24.56 -4.57 -0.79
C LYS A 242 25.19 -3.22 -1.16
N ASP A 243 24.94 -2.73 -2.38
CA ASP A 243 25.41 -1.41 -2.84
C ASP A 243 24.90 -0.29 -1.92
N ASN A 244 23.61 -0.32 -1.56
CA ASN A 244 23.03 0.66 -0.64
C ASN A 244 23.67 0.62 0.75
N LEU A 245 23.95 -0.57 1.28
CA LEU A 245 24.60 -0.72 2.58
C LEU A 245 26.00 -0.12 2.56
N GLN A 246 26.80 -0.48 1.55
CA GLN A 246 28.15 0.05 1.36
C GLN A 246 28.14 1.58 1.19
N ARG A 247 27.16 2.13 0.47
CA ARG A 247 27.00 3.59 0.32
C ARG A 247 26.76 4.26 1.66
N ILE A 248 25.80 3.79 2.45
CA ILE A 248 25.49 4.38 3.76
C ILE A 248 26.69 4.25 4.69
N GLN A 249 27.40 3.11 4.71
CA GLN A 249 28.62 2.93 5.50
C GLN A 249 29.74 3.91 5.12
N ASN A 250 29.80 4.31 3.86
CA ASN A 250 30.75 5.32 3.36
C ASN A 250 30.21 6.77 3.43
N GLY A 251 29.08 7.02 4.10
CA GLY A 251 28.47 8.34 4.19
C GLY A 251 27.89 8.85 2.86
N LYS A 252 27.72 7.97 1.87
CA LYS A 252 27.15 8.30 0.56
C LYS A 252 25.63 8.09 0.55
N LYS A 253 24.94 8.85 -0.29
CA LYS A 253 23.51 8.66 -0.53
C LYS A 253 23.24 7.29 -1.18
N MET A 254 22.15 6.65 -0.74
CA MET A 254 21.63 5.42 -1.33
C MET A 254 21.27 5.60 -2.82
N ASN A 255 21.36 4.52 -3.58
CA ASN A 255 20.99 4.46 -4.99
C ASN A 255 19.77 3.55 -5.19
N MET A 256 18.59 4.18 -5.26
CA MET A 256 17.33 3.45 -5.40
C MET A 256 16.94 3.17 -6.86
N LYS A 257 17.72 3.65 -7.84
CA LYS A 257 17.39 3.54 -9.27
C LYS A 257 17.32 2.09 -9.77
N ARG A 258 18.05 1.17 -9.12
CA ARG A 258 18.04 -0.27 -9.44
C ARG A 258 16.66 -0.91 -9.22
N PHE A 259 15.80 -0.33 -8.40
CA PHE A 259 14.42 -0.79 -8.18
C PHE A 259 13.44 -0.32 -9.27
N GLY A 260 13.90 0.44 -10.25
CA GLY A 260 13.16 0.76 -11.48
C GLY A 260 11.81 1.42 -11.23
N MET A 261 10.79 0.97 -11.97
CA MET A 261 9.47 1.60 -11.99
C MET A 261 8.78 1.61 -10.63
N THR A 262 9.04 0.62 -9.76
CA THR A 262 8.45 0.61 -8.43
C THR A 262 8.96 1.78 -7.59
N TRP A 263 10.26 2.09 -7.66
CA TRP A 263 10.85 3.25 -6.98
C TRP A 263 10.34 4.58 -7.57
N TYR A 264 10.40 4.73 -8.89
CA TYR A 264 9.94 5.96 -9.53
C TYR A 264 8.44 6.20 -9.35
N GLY A 265 7.66 5.12 -9.25
CA GLY A 265 6.24 5.17 -8.92
C GLY A 265 5.96 5.83 -7.58
N LEU A 266 6.88 5.78 -6.60
CA LEU A 266 6.73 6.44 -5.30
C LEU A 266 6.88 7.96 -5.35
N GLN A 267 7.29 8.51 -6.51
CA GLN A 267 7.43 9.95 -6.75
C GLN A 267 8.45 10.65 -5.81
N PHE A 268 9.37 9.91 -5.19
CA PHE A 268 10.49 10.50 -4.45
C PHE A 268 11.55 11.11 -5.38
N GLU A 269 11.68 10.58 -6.59
CA GLU A 269 12.56 11.08 -7.65
C GLU A 269 11.80 11.17 -8.98
N LYS A 270 12.19 12.12 -9.85
CA LYS A 270 11.60 12.26 -11.19
C LYS A 270 12.03 11.10 -12.09
N LEU A 271 11.11 10.59 -12.90
CA LEU A 271 11.40 9.54 -13.88
C LEU A 271 12.39 10.05 -14.96
N PRO A 272 13.48 9.32 -15.28
CA PRO A 272 14.46 9.75 -16.27
C PRO A 272 13.85 9.99 -17.66
N ALA A 273 14.41 10.95 -18.42
CA ALA A 273 13.89 11.33 -19.74
C ALA A 273 13.86 10.14 -20.73
N SER A 274 14.89 9.28 -20.71
CA SER A 274 14.96 8.07 -21.53
C SER A 274 13.81 7.09 -21.24
N MET A 275 13.44 6.92 -19.97
CA MET A 275 12.31 6.08 -19.58
C MET A 275 10.95 6.72 -19.89
N ARG A 276 10.83 8.04 -19.74
CA ARG A 276 9.62 8.79 -20.13
C ARG A 276 9.33 8.67 -21.63
N GLN A 277 10.36 8.77 -22.47
CA GLN A 277 10.23 8.64 -23.92
C GLN A 277 9.86 7.21 -24.35
N GLY A 278 10.45 6.18 -23.73
CA GLY A 278 10.05 4.78 -23.97
C GLY A 278 8.60 4.48 -23.56
N GLN A 279 8.13 5.07 -22.45
CA GLN A 279 6.73 4.96 -22.01
C GLN A 279 5.77 5.66 -22.99
N GLN A 280 6.13 6.85 -23.47
CA GLN A 280 5.34 7.60 -24.46
C GLN A 280 5.32 6.91 -25.83
N GLN A 281 6.43 6.33 -26.30
CA GLN A 281 6.47 5.58 -27.57
C GLN A 281 5.63 4.30 -27.53
N MET A 282 5.58 3.59 -26.40
CA MET A 282 4.69 2.44 -26.24
C MET A 282 3.21 2.83 -26.22
N MET A 283 2.87 3.98 -25.64
CA MET A 283 1.49 4.51 -25.69
C MET A 283 1.12 5.06 -27.07
N ALA A 284 2.07 5.66 -27.80
CA ALA A 284 1.86 6.23 -29.13
C ALA A 284 1.78 5.18 -30.26
N ARG A 285 2.36 3.98 -30.08
CA ARG A 285 2.33 2.91 -31.12
C ARG A 285 0.99 2.20 -31.26
N LYS A 286 0.00 2.44 -30.38
CA LYS A 286 -1.36 1.90 -30.50
C LYS A 286 -2.23 2.76 -31.43
N GLY A 287 -1.90 2.74 -32.72
CA GLY A 287 -2.63 3.50 -33.74
C GLY A 287 -2.59 2.90 -35.15
N PHE A 288 -2.19 1.63 -35.33
CA PHE A 288 -2.29 1.00 -36.64
C PHE A 288 -3.76 0.75 -37.00
N ARG A 289 -4.30 1.74 -37.72
CA ARG A 289 -5.51 1.75 -38.53
C ARG A 289 -5.78 0.36 -39.13
N GLN A 290 -6.70 -0.41 -38.54
CA GLN A 290 -7.19 -1.63 -39.18
C GLN A 290 -7.75 -1.23 -40.54
N LYS A 291 -7.16 -1.74 -41.64
CA LYS A 291 -7.71 -1.57 -42.98
C LYS A 291 -9.15 -2.07 -42.95
N ARG A 292 -10.10 -1.18 -43.23
CA ARG A 292 -11.52 -1.49 -43.38
C ARG A 292 -11.63 -2.62 -44.41
N ARG A 293 -11.94 -3.84 -43.96
CA ARG A 293 -12.27 -4.95 -44.85
C ARG A 293 -13.45 -4.49 -45.71
N ARG A 294 -13.21 -4.30 -47.01
CA ARG A 294 -14.29 -4.08 -47.97
C ARG A 294 -15.12 -5.36 -47.99
N ARG A 295 -16.43 -5.21 -47.79
CA ARG A 295 -17.42 -6.27 -47.99
C ARG A 295 -17.54 -6.55 -49.48
#